data_AF-A0A067N9K7-F1
#
_entry.id   AF-A0A067N9K7-F1
#
_cell.length_a   1.000
_cell.length_b   1.000
_cell.length_c   1.000
_cell.angle_alpha   90.00
_cell.angle_beta   90.00
_cell.angle_gamma   90.00
#
_symmetry.space_group_name_H-M   'P 1'
#
loop_
_entity.id
_entity.type
_entity.pdbx_description
1 polymer ?
#
loop_
_entity_poly.entity_id
_entity_poly.type
_entity_poly.pdbx_seq_one_letter_code
_entity_poly.pdbx_strand_id
1 'polypeptide(L)'
;MAEGKTSWESAFQRFLETLNDVGLHEHGLIVLNGTSSVAQLCQQEASKIRIPGRSEGELSGEFKTICELHKALVGTEARADEPRQELGDQVFDPEHVPGTPIWEFLQESCPFQNSLPVGYFYLITHFKLPTLGHHTFTVLNVNTNRSVSIAHADDIKWIVIDDAESSSRDYLYHLDFALSHEGVNLCILWFLFHSDKFSASTFELYILACLQSEERSTAQQMWFWYEFLTGKNLSLPDLGSASEPGPVFLLDPDIYHTPRPIPSPRHGILANQLGNRGFCPVLRKHLSSIPSQELAEKLRSALKQVPDGMVRSVRTTLYAAETTASYEIEYEYPSEDQVRSISQEIETILSDASFAITEDSLCSLNQTFLGNKSPTTYRNFQNWISTAYIPPKPSDVNSLMSSLLSCLDTILDDPFIDPITAATIIAIGFVDIHPFRDGNGRLHRFLLHFILSRKGFYDPGIILPLSKGILDSKEKYFESLRADRKYLMRVIDYTFDPQADTLTVNNPITHPWYRYPDMTATANFLRDALSATIDVHLPREIASAIQLAEALARLSSEAGIDEADGRKFLNKFLPSCGHLVIAQPRHITRRTRER
;
A
#
# COMPACT_ATOMS: atom_id res chain seq x y z
N MET A 1 -23.11 67.04 11.67
CA MET A 1 -24.08 65.99 11.29
C MET A 1 -23.98 65.77 9.77
N ALA A 2 -22.83 65.55 9.14
CA ALA A 2 -21.96 64.36 9.21
C ALA A 2 -22.44 63.26 10.15
N GLU A 3 -23.03 62.21 9.58
CA GLU A 3 -22.87 60.79 9.96
C GLU A 3 -23.83 59.93 9.12
N GLY A 4 -23.34 58.78 8.63
CA GLY A 4 -24.18 57.79 7.95
C GLY A 4 -23.71 57.32 6.58
N LYS A 5 -22.39 57.21 6.33
CA LYS A 5 -21.92 56.17 5.39
C LYS A 5 -22.32 54.82 6.00
N THR A 6 -23.03 54.02 5.22
CA THR A 6 -23.67 52.77 5.61
C THR A 6 -22.70 51.80 6.30
N SER A 7 -23.09 51.26 7.45
CA SER A 7 -22.24 50.46 8.35
C SER A 7 -21.57 49.25 7.68
N TRP A 8 -22.20 48.69 6.65
CA TRP A 8 -21.67 47.56 5.88
C TRP A 8 -20.46 47.94 5.00
N GLU A 9 -20.45 49.09 4.33
CA GLU A 9 -19.29 49.52 3.52
C GLU A 9 -18.06 49.76 4.39
N SER A 10 -18.28 50.28 5.61
CA SER A 10 -17.22 50.50 6.59
C SER A 10 -16.78 49.20 7.28
N ALA A 11 -17.63 48.18 7.34
CA ALA A 11 -17.28 46.85 7.86
C ALA A 11 -16.55 46.02 6.81
N PHE A 12 -16.96 46.11 5.54
CA PHE A 12 -16.32 45.45 4.42
C PHE A 12 -14.97 46.09 4.06
N GLN A 13 -14.86 47.42 4.12
CA GLN A 13 -13.54 48.07 3.99
C GLN A 13 -12.62 47.71 5.15
N ARG A 14 -13.11 47.69 6.40
CA ARG A 14 -12.31 47.21 7.53
C ARG A 14 -11.89 45.75 7.35
N PHE A 15 -12.75 44.89 6.83
CA PHE A 15 -12.41 43.50 6.52
C PHE A 15 -11.32 43.39 5.44
N LEU A 16 -11.38 44.18 4.37
CA LEU A 16 -10.35 44.22 3.33
C LEU A 16 -9.04 44.84 3.82
N GLU A 17 -9.12 45.88 4.67
CA GLU A 17 -7.97 46.48 5.35
C GLU A 17 -7.33 45.50 6.33
N THR A 18 -8.12 44.74 7.10
CA THR A 18 -7.63 43.65 7.95
C THR A 18 -6.93 42.60 7.10
N LEU A 19 -7.54 42.09 6.02
CA LEU A 19 -6.89 41.12 5.12
C LEU A 19 -5.58 41.63 4.51
N ASN A 20 -5.44 42.95 4.29
CA ASN A 20 -4.19 43.57 3.84
C ASN A 20 -3.17 43.71 4.98
N ASP A 21 -3.57 44.14 6.18
CA ASP A 21 -2.73 44.24 7.37
C ASP A 21 -2.25 42.86 7.88
N VAL A 22 -2.96 41.78 7.51
CA VAL A 22 -2.61 40.37 7.77
C VAL A 22 -1.42 39.91 6.91
N GLY A 23 -0.96 40.68 5.90
CA GLY A 23 0.22 40.35 5.07
C GLY A 23 -0.05 39.38 3.90
N LEU A 24 -1.32 39.05 3.63
CA LEU A 24 -1.71 38.10 2.57
C LEU A 24 -1.47 38.62 1.14
N HIS A 25 -1.16 39.91 0.98
CA HIS A 25 -0.87 40.54 -0.31
C HIS A 25 0.64 40.57 -0.66
N GLU A 26 1.54 40.62 0.33
CA GLU A 26 2.99 40.80 0.11
C GLU A 26 3.71 39.53 -0.37
N HIS A 27 3.02 38.37 -0.37
CA HIS A 27 3.55 37.09 -0.87
C HIS A 27 2.81 36.58 -2.12
N GLY A 28 2.00 37.42 -2.78
CA GLY A 28 1.41 37.10 -4.09
C GLY A 28 0.22 36.12 -4.08
N LEU A 29 -0.44 35.93 -2.93
CA LEU A 29 -1.58 35.01 -2.78
C LEU A 29 -2.95 35.65 -3.11
N ILE A 30 -2.99 36.95 -3.41
CA ILE A 30 -4.19 37.65 -3.91
C ILE A 30 -3.80 38.52 -5.11
N VAL A 31 -4.28 38.17 -6.30
CA VAL A 31 -4.24 39.06 -7.48
C VAL A 31 -5.65 39.64 -7.68
N LEU A 32 -5.90 40.83 -7.13
CA LEU A 32 -7.09 41.63 -7.46
C LEU A 32 -6.88 42.35 -8.79
N ASN A 33 -6.98 41.62 -9.91
CA ASN A 33 -7.05 42.26 -11.22
C ASN A 33 -8.50 42.73 -11.48
N GLY A 34 -8.74 44.03 -11.25
CA GLY A 34 -9.91 44.75 -11.77
C GLY A 34 -10.87 45.29 -10.70
N THR A 35 -10.61 46.50 -10.22
CA THR A 35 -11.32 47.20 -9.15
C THR A 35 -12.71 47.76 -9.51
N SER A 36 -13.28 47.43 -10.67
CA SER A 36 -14.47 48.10 -11.20
C SER A 36 -15.76 47.25 -11.22
N SER A 37 -15.70 45.91 -11.17
CA SER A 37 -16.90 45.08 -11.35
C SER A 37 -17.60 44.67 -10.04
N VAL A 38 -16.87 44.44 -8.95
CA VAL A 38 -17.44 43.94 -7.69
C VAL A 38 -18.17 45.06 -6.92
N ALA A 39 -17.61 46.27 -6.90
CA ALA A 39 -18.22 47.42 -6.24
C ALA A 39 -19.53 47.88 -6.92
N GLN A 40 -19.62 47.78 -8.26
CA GLN A 40 -20.84 48.11 -9.01
C GLN A 40 -21.97 47.09 -8.79
N LEU A 41 -21.62 45.81 -8.64
CA LEU A 41 -22.58 44.74 -8.34
C LEU A 41 -23.15 44.86 -6.92
N CYS A 42 -22.32 45.21 -5.94
CA CYS A 42 -22.80 45.43 -4.57
C CYS A 42 -23.65 46.71 -4.44
N GLN A 43 -23.33 47.78 -5.19
CA GLN A 43 -24.17 49.00 -5.24
C GLN A 43 -25.55 48.76 -5.85
N GLN A 44 -25.67 47.87 -6.85
CA GLN A 44 -26.95 47.56 -7.49
C GLN A 44 -27.90 46.77 -6.57
N GLU A 45 -27.39 45.83 -5.76
CA GLU A 45 -28.24 45.01 -4.88
C GLU A 45 -28.59 45.69 -3.54
N ALA A 46 -27.72 46.55 -3.01
CA ALA A 46 -28.02 47.33 -1.80
C ALA A 46 -29.20 48.31 -1.99
N SER A 47 -29.52 48.70 -3.23
CA SER A 47 -30.58 49.66 -3.57
C SER A 47 -32.01 49.09 -3.47
N LYS A 48 -32.17 47.78 -3.23
CA LYS A 48 -33.46 47.08 -3.23
C LYS A 48 -34.03 46.78 -1.85
N ILE A 49 -33.30 47.05 -0.78
CA ILE A 49 -33.71 46.68 0.59
C ILE A 49 -34.20 47.92 1.33
N ARG A 50 -35.50 47.95 1.66
CA ARG A 50 -36.07 48.82 2.70
C ARG A 50 -36.39 47.97 3.92
N ILE A 51 -35.93 48.38 5.09
CA ILE A 51 -36.45 47.86 6.37
C ILE A 51 -36.68 49.02 7.34
N PRO A 52 -37.91 49.19 7.83
CA PRO A 52 -38.14 49.83 9.12
C PRO A 52 -38.87 48.89 10.10
N GLY A 53 -38.17 48.57 11.21
CA GLY A 53 -38.73 48.19 12.49
C GLY A 53 -39.18 46.73 12.67
N ARG A 54 -38.32 45.87 13.24
CA ARG A 54 -38.62 44.99 14.39
C ARG A 54 -37.39 44.21 14.87
N SER A 55 -37.62 43.35 15.87
CA SER A 55 -36.80 43.04 17.04
C SER A 55 -36.44 41.55 17.17
N GLU A 56 -35.28 41.27 17.77
CA GLU A 56 -34.77 40.10 18.54
C GLU A 56 -35.12 38.64 18.15
N GLY A 57 -36.02 38.37 17.21
CA GLY A 57 -36.27 37.03 16.65
C GLY A 57 -35.59 36.77 15.29
N GLU A 58 -34.90 37.76 14.73
CA GLU A 58 -34.52 37.82 13.31
C GLU A 58 -33.17 37.15 12.96
N LEU A 59 -32.32 36.82 13.94
CA LEU A 59 -31.02 36.18 13.68
C LEU A 59 -31.10 34.67 13.35
N SER A 60 -32.29 34.06 13.38
CA SER A 60 -32.48 32.63 13.06
C SER A 60 -32.83 32.35 11.59
N GLY A 61 -33.23 33.38 10.84
CA GLY A 61 -33.58 33.26 9.41
C GLY A 61 -32.38 33.45 8.48
N GLU A 62 -31.54 34.44 8.76
CA GLU A 62 -30.41 34.83 7.90
C GLU A 62 -29.35 33.72 7.76
N PHE A 63 -29.11 32.96 8.83
CA PHE A 63 -28.21 31.80 8.80
C PHE A 63 -28.80 30.65 7.97
N LYS A 64 -30.12 30.48 7.99
CA LYS A 64 -30.84 29.46 7.21
C LYS A 64 -30.88 29.83 5.73
N THR A 65 -31.04 31.12 5.42
CA THR A 65 -30.98 31.65 4.05
C THR A 65 -29.58 31.59 3.46
N ILE A 66 -28.52 31.83 4.24
CA ILE A 66 -27.12 31.62 3.82
C ILE A 66 -26.83 30.14 3.57
N CYS A 67 -27.37 29.23 4.39
CA CYS A 67 -27.26 27.79 4.18
C CYS A 67 -28.04 27.30 2.94
N GLU A 68 -29.22 27.87 2.65
CA GLU A 68 -29.99 27.55 1.44
C GLU A 68 -29.38 28.17 0.17
N LEU A 69 -28.78 29.36 0.26
CA LEU A 69 -27.95 29.95 -0.80
C LEU A 69 -26.72 29.10 -1.08
N HIS A 70 -26.10 28.49 -0.07
CA HIS A 70 -24.99 27.54 -0.27
C HIS A 70 -25.44 26.26 -0.97
N LYS A 71 -26.60 25.69 -0.62
CA LYS A 71 -27.19 24.55 -1.36
C LYS A 71 -27.51 24.90 -2.81
N ALA A 72 -27.94 26.13 -3.08
CA ALA A 72 -28.23 26.63 -4.42
C ALA A 72 -26.96 26.97 -5.24
N LEU A 73 -25.87 27.36 -4.60
CA LEU A 73 -24.59 27.74 -5.23
C LEU A 73 -23.64 26.55 -5.47
N VAL A 74 -23.69 25.51 -4.63
CA VAL A 74 -22.83 24.32 -4.75
C VAL A 74 -23.41 23.27 -5.69
N GLY A 75 -24.65 23.43 -6.17
CA GLY A 75 -25.29 22.45 -7.02
C GLY A 75 -25.49 21.13 -6.28
N THR A 76 -26.53 21.04 -5.46
CA THR A 76 -27.07 19.73 -5.08
C THR A 76 -27.75 19.10 -6.28
N GLU A 77 -26.94 18.42 -7.08
CA GLU A 77 -27.20 17.09 -7.62
C GLU A 77 -25.80 16.57 -7.97
N ALA A 78 -25.16 15.91 -7.00
CA ALA A 78 -24.34 14.78 -7.38
C ALA A 78 -25.28 13.90 -8.21
N ARG A 79 -25.08 13.90 -9.54
CA ARG A 79 -25.67 12.86 -10.37
C ARG A 79 -25.23 11.55 -9.76
N ALA A 80 -26.18 10.87 -9.14
CA ALA A 80 -26.10 9.46 -8.79
C ALA A 80 -26.06 8.56 -10.05
N ASP A 81 -25.89 9.14 -11.25
CA ASP A 81 -26.01 8.49 -12.56
C ASP A 81 -24.87 8.86 -13.53
N GLU A 82 -23.70 9.30 -13.04
CA GLU A 82 -22.48 9.07 -13.83
C GLU A 82 -21.99 7.66 -13.46
N PRO A 83 -21.80 6.77 -14.45
CA PRO A 83 -21.37 5.41 -14.17
C PRO A 83 -20.10 5.53 -13.33
N ARG A 84 -20.11 4.84 -12.19
CA ARG A 84 -18.91 4.61 -11.41
C ARG A 84 -17.84 4.22 -12.41
N GLN A 85 -16.83 5.05 -12.62
CA GLN A 85 -15.57 4.52 -13.13
C GLN A 85 -14.94 3.76 -11.95
N GLU A 86 -15.56 2.63 -11.61
CA GLU A 86 -14.84 1.46 -11.16
C GLU A 86 -13.68 1.24 -12.16
N LEU A 87 -12.55 0.71 -11.71
CA LEU A 87 -11.41 0.36 -12.57
C LEU A 87 -11.86 -0.55 -13.74
N GLY A 88 -12.40 0.03 -14.80
CA GLY A 88 -13.06 -0.66 -15.90
C GLY A 88 -14.26 -1.50 -15.44
N ASP A 89 -15.33 -1.47 -16.22
CA ASP A 89 -16.26 -2.58 -16.35
C ASP A 89 -15.53 -3.81 -16.93
N GLN A 90 -14.51 -4.32 -16.25
CA GLN A 90 -14.03 -5.67 -16.50
C GLN A 90 -14.94 -6.56 -15.66
N VAL A 91 -16.04 -6.97 -16.27
CA VAL A 91 -16.88 -8.04 -15.73
C VAL A 91 -16.05 -9.32 -15.81
N PHE A 92 -15.98 -10.07 -14.73
CA PHE A 92 -15.37 -11.40 -14.74
C PHE A 92 -15.98 -12.23 -15.86
N ASP A 93 -15.13 -12.87 -16.66
CA ASP A 93 -15.59 -13.73 -17.74
C ASP A 93 -16.30 -14.96 -17.13
N PRO A 94 -17.61 -15.15 -17.37
CA PRO A 94 -18.33 -16.33 -16.88
C PRO A 94 -17.76 -17.65 -17.44
N GLU A 95 -17.04 -17.60 -18.56
CA GLU A 95 -16.35 -18.73 -19.19
C GLU A 95 -14.82 -18.64 -19.07
N HIS A 96 -14.29 -17.97 -18.04
CA HIS A 96 -12.83 -17.75 -17.88
C HIS A 96 -12.02 -18.99 -18.19
N VAL A 97 -11.24 -18.90 -19.27
CA VAL A 97 -10.19 -19.84 -19.57
C VAL A 97 -8.92 -19.27 -18.95
N PRO A 98 -8.24 -20.00 -18.03
CA PRO A 98 -6.94 -19.59 -17.54
C PRO A 98 -6.05 -19.15 -18.71
N GLY A 99 -5.37 -18.02 -18.54
CA GLY A 99 -4.47 -17.51 -19.59
C GLY A 99 -3.40 -18.55 -19.96
N THR A 100 -2.65 -18.28 -21.04
CA THR A 100 -1.57 -19.16 -21.50
C THR A 100 -0.75 -19.66 -20.31
N PRO A 101 -0.61 -21.00 -20.12
CA PRO A 101 0.08 -21.56 -18.99
C PRO A 101 1.47 -20.96 -18.83
N ILE A 102 1.95 -20.88 -17.59
CA ILE A 102 3.19 -20.18 -17.30
C ILE A 102 4.38 -20.67 -18.13
N TRP A 103 4.50 -21.97 -18.40
CA TRP A 103 5.60 -22.50 -19.23
C TRP A 103 5.54 -22.03 -20.69
N GLU A 104 4.36 -21.88 -21.28
CA GLU A 104 4.18 -21.36 -22.64
C GLU A 104 4.43 -19.85 -22.67
N PHE A 105 3.93 -19.12 -21.66
CA PHE A 105 4.22 -17.69 -21.50
C PHE A 105 5.73 -17.43 -21.41
N LEU A 106 6.48 -18.23 -20.65
CA LEU A 106 7.94 -18.08 -20.54
C LEU A 106 8.64 -18.36 -21.88
N GLN A 107 8.14 -19.31 -22.67
CA GLN A 107 8.68 -19.56 -24.01
C GLN A 107 8.44 -18.39 -24.96
N GLU A 108 7.26 -17.77 -24.91
CA GLU A 108 6.91 -16.59 -25.71
C GLU A 108 7.67 -15.33 -25.28
N SER A 109 7.90 -15.17 -23.97
CA SER A 109 8.55 -13.98 -23.38
C SER A 109 10.08 -14.02 -23.48
N CYS A 110 10.68 -15.19 -23.73
CA CYS A 110 12.13 -15.33 -23.84
C CYS A 110 12.66 -14.54 -25.06
N PRO A 111 13.51 -13.53 -24.87
CA PRO A 111 13.99 -12.69 -25.97
C PRO A 111 15.07 -13.39 -26.82
N PHE A 112 15.55 -14.56 -26.38
CA PHE A 112 16.63 -15.29 -27.02
C PHE A 112 16.07 -16.39 -27.92
N GLN A 113 16.33 -16.27 -29.23
CA GLN A 113 15.96 -17.30 -30.20
C GLN A 113 16.96 -18.48 -30.15
N ASN A 114 16.45 -19.69 -30.38
CA ASN A 114 17.25 -20.93 -30.36
C ASN A 114 18.03 -21.11 -29.05
N SER A 115 17.34 -20.92 -27.92
CA SER A 115 17.90 -21.14 -26.58
C SER A 115 17.23 -22.31 -25.87
N LEU A 116 17.95 -22.99 -24.98
CA LEU A 116 17.39 -24.06 -24.15
C LEU A 116 17.15 -23.58 -22.71
N PRO A 117 16.03 -23.95 -22.07
CA PRO A 117 15.73 -23.54 -20.71
C PRO A 117 16.69 -24.19 -19.70
N VAL A 118 17.10 -23.43 -18.68
CA VAL A 118 17.88 -23.90 -17.52
C VAL A 118 17.22 -23.41 -16.23
N GLY A 119 17.69 -23.88 -15.07
CA GLY A 119 17.19 -23.41 -13.78
C GLY A 119 15.70 -23.63 -13.60
N TYR A 120 15.03 -22.61 -13.05
CA TYR A 120 13.59 -22.64 -12.84
C TYR A 120 12.80 -22.72 -14.15
N PHE A 121 13.28 -22.14 -15.25
CA PHE A 121 12.55 -22.22 -16.52
C PHE A 121 12.47 -23.67 -17.01
N TYR A 122 13.56 -24.44 -16.89
CA TYR A 122 13.55 -25.87 -17.19
C TYR A 122 12.57 -26.61 -16.29
N LEU A 123 12.65 -26.39 -14.97
CA LEU A 123 11.82 -27.08 -13.97
C LEU A 123 10.32 -26.82 -14.19
N ILE A 124 9.95 -25.56 -14.40
CA ILE A 124 8.56 -25.16 -14.67
C ILE A 124 8.04 -25.87 -15.93
N THR A 125 8.83 -25.88 -17.00
CA THR A 125 8.42 -26.46 -18.29
C THR A 125 8.37 -27.99 -18.23
N HIS A 126 9.40 -28.62 -17.67
CA HIS A 126 9.53 -30.07 -17.61
C HIS A 126 8.44 -30.71 -16.72
N PHE A 127 8.19 -30.12 -15.55
CA PHE A 127 7.18 -30.62 -14.62
C PHE A 127 5.77 -30.10 -14.93
N LYS A 128 5.63 -29.04 -15.73
CA LYS A 128 4.38 -28.28 -15.95
C LYS A 128 3.83 -27.71 -14.64
N LEU A 129 4.68 -27.02 -13.88
CA LEU A 129 4.35 -26.52 -12.54
C LEU A 129 3.32 -25.38 -12.63
N PRO A 130 2.18 -25.45 -11.90
CA PRO A 130 1.18 -24.37 -11.85
C PRO A 130 1.61 -23.32 -10.81
N THR A 131 2.72 -22.66 -11.07
CA THR A 131 3.41 -21.76 -10.13
C THR A 131 3.31 -20.30 -10.57
N LEU A 132 3.76 -19.40 -9.70
CA LEU A 132 3.93 -17.98 -10.02
C LEU A 132 5.24 -17.76 -10.79
N GLY A 133 5.41 -16.57 -11.36
CA GLY A 133 6.63 -16.19 -12.07
C GLY A 133 7.87 -16.12 -11.17
N HIS A 134 9.00 -15.87 -11.81
CA HIS A 134 10.24 -15.51 -11.14
C HIS A 134 10.84 -14.27 -11.81
N HIS A 135 11.56 -13.48 -11.02
CA HIS A 135 12.15 -12.22 -11.48
C HIS A 135 13.36 -12.41 -12.42
N THR A 136 13.96 -13.60 -12.41
CA THR A 136 15.12 -13.97 -13.24
C THR A 136 14.90 -15.34 -13.87
N PHE A 137 15.25 -15.50 -15.14
CA PHE A 137 15.34 -16.83 -15.77
C PHE A 137 16.59 -16.93 -16.63
N THR A 138 17.18 -18.12 -16.65
CA THR A 138 18.40 -18.41 -17.41
C THR A 138 18.14 -19.37 -18.56
N VAL A 139 18.78 -19.11 -19.70
CA VAL A 139 18.75 -19.98 -20.87
C VAL A 139 20.16 -20.24 -21.41
N LEU A 140 20.32 -21.35 -22.12
CA LEU A 140 21.55 -21.68 -22.84
C LEU A 140 21.47 -21.21 -24.27
N ASN A 141 22.54 -20.58 -24.71
CA ASN A 141 22.74 -20.31 -26.11
C ASN A 141 23.16 -21.60 -26.85
N VAL A 142 22.42 -21.96 -27.90
CA VAL A 142 22.73 -23.15 -28.70
C VAL A 142 23.69 -22.80 -29.87
N ASN A 143 24.00 -21.52 -30.09
CA ASN A 143 24.94 -21.03 -31.11
C ASN A 143 26.26 -20.56 -30.46
N THR A 144 27.33 -21.32 -30.70
CA THR A 144 28.60 -21.39 -29.95
C THR A 144 29.55 -20.18 -29.99
N ASN A 145 29.09 -18.93 -29.92
CA ASN A 145 30.04 -17.80 -29.99
C ASN A 145 29.63 -16.47 -29.31
N ARG A 146 28.91 -16.46 -28.18
CA ARG A 146 28.61 -15.19 -27.49
C ARG A 146 28.64 -15.27 -25.96
N SER A 147 29.43 -14.38 -25.38
CA SER A 147 29.49 -14.05 -23.95
C SER A 147 28.12 -13.93 -23.27
N VAL A 148 28.11 -14.15 -21.94
CA VAL A 148 26.97 -13.90 -21.05
C VAL A 148 26.29 -12.57 -21.43
N SER A 149 25.00 -12.64 -21.76
CA SER A 149 24.20 -11.47 -22.11
C SER A 149 22.97 -11.38 -21.21
N ILE A 150 22.53 -10.16 -20.92
CA ILE A 150 21.36 -9.89 -20.08
C ILE A 150 20.36 -9.08 -20.91
N ALA A 151 19.11 -9.52 -20.91
CA ALA A 151 17.98 -8.81 -21.51
C ALA A 151 16.86 -8.65 -20.47
N HIS A 152 16.00 -7.65 -20.65
CA HIS A 152 14.79 -7.48 -19.85
C HIS A 152 13.58 -7.53 -20.78
N ALA A 153 12.62 -8.39 -20.47
CA ALA A 153 11.37 -8.55 -21.19
C ALA A 153 10.27 -8.97 -20.21
N ASP A 154 9.08 -8.37 -20.29
CA ASP A 154 7.93 -8.68 -19.42
C ASP A 154 8.20 -8.59 -17.90
N ASP A 155 9.04 -7.63 -17.49
CA ASP A 155 9.56 -7.44 -16.12
C ASP A 155 10.43 -8.61 -15.60
N ILE A 156 10.92 -9.45 -16.50
CA ILE A 156 11.82 -10.57 -16.20
C ILE A 156 13.23 -10.20 -16.65
N LYS A 157 14.21 -10.46 -15.79
CA LYS A 157 15.63 -10.47 -16.15
C LYS A 157 15.97 -11.81 -16.81
N TRP A 158 16.28 -11.78 -18.10
CA TRP A 158 16.73 -12.95 -18.85
C TRP A 158 18.25 -12.98 -18.93
N ILE A 159 18.84 -14.09 -18.52
CA ILE A 159 20.28 -14.32 -18.60
C ILE A 159 20.52 -15.42 -19.63
N VAL A 160 21.44 -15.20 -20.57
CA VAL A 160 21.91 -16.27 -21.46
C VAL A 160 23.35 -16.62 -21.12
N ILE A 161 23.62 -17.93 -21.02
CA ILE A 161 24.96 -18.47 -20.76
C ILE A 161 25.38 -19.46 -21.86
N ASP A 162 26.70 -19.61 -22.05
CA ASP A 162 27.32 -20.58 -22.95
C ASP A 162 27.80 -21.79 -22.11
N ASP A 163 26.89 -22.68 -21.72
CA ASP A 163 27.25 -23.94 -21.03
C ASP A 163 26.57 -25.14 -21.71
N ALA A 164 27.23 -25.70 -22.72
CA ALA A 164 26.70 -26.83 -23.47
C ALA A 164 26.49 -28.09 -22.61
N GLU A 165 27.24 -28.26 -21.51
CA GLU A 165 27.14 -29.45 -20.66
C GLU A 165 25.86 -29.47 -19.81
N SER A 166 25.27 -28.30 -19.55
CA SER A 166 24.05 -28.19 -18.74
C SER A 166 22.78 -28.68 -19.44
N SER A 167 22.75 -28.73 -20.78
CA SER A 167 21.58 -29.14 -21.57
C SER A 167 21.21 -30.63 -21.47
N SER A 168 22.12 -31.47 -20.97
CA SER A 168 21.94 -32.92 -20.84
C SER A 168 21.87 -33.42 -19.40
N ARG A 169 21.78 -32.51 -18.41
CA ARG A 169 21.78 -32.85 -16.98
C ARG A 169 20.35 -33.02 -16.46
N ASP A 170 20.21 -33.79 -15.37
CA ASP A 170 18.93 -34.10 -14.73
C ASP A 170 18.27 -32.85 -14.09
N TYR A 171 16.97 -32.92 -13.77
CA TYR A 171 16.23 -31.84 -13.10
C TYR A 171 16.86 -31.42 -11.75
N LEU A 172 17.56 -32.32 -11.06
CA LEU A 172 18.26 -31.98 -9.81
C LEU A 172 19.43 -31.03 -10.02
N TYR A 173 20.13 -31.14 -11.16
CA TYR A 173 21.11 -30.15 -11.56
C TYR A 173 20.45 -28.78 -11.82
N HIS A 174 19.31 -28.76 -12.50
CA HIS A 174 18.59 -27.51 -12.74
C HIS A 174 18.06 -26.87 -11.45
N LEU A 175 17.70 -27.67 -10.45
CA LEU A 175 17.32 -27.17 -9.12
C LEU A 175 18.51 -26.55 -8.38
N ASP A 176 19.66 -27.23 -8.38
CA ASP A 176 20.90 -26.71 -7.81
C ASP A 176 21.33 -25.41 -8.50
N PHE A 177 21.32 -25.40 -9.84
CA PHE A 177 21.59 -24.23 -10.65
C PHE A 177 20.66 -23.05 -10.30
N ALA A 178 19.35 -23.30 -10.21
CA ALA A 178 18.36 -22.26 -9.94
C ALA A 178 18.63 -21.58 -8.59
N LEU A 179 18.88 -22.37 -7.54
CA LEU A 179 19.17 -21.82 -6.21
C LEU A 179 20.50 -21.07 -6.17
N SER A 180 21.50 -21.53 -6.91
CA SER A 180 22.84 -20.92 -6.96
C SER A 180 22.87 -19.61 -7.78
N HIS A 181 22.05 -19.48 -8.82
CA HIS A 181 22.18 -18.39 -9.80
C HIS A 181 20.93 -17.51 -9.99
N GLU A 182 19.73 -18.05 -9.74
CA GLU A 182 18.46 -17.33 -9.91
C GLU A 182 17.89 -16.89 -8.55
N GLY A 183 18.33 -17.54 -7.47
CA GLY A 183 17.91 -17.29 -6.09
C GLY A 183 16.73 -18.19 -5.68
N VAL A 184 16.12 -17.90 -4.52
CA VAL A 184 15.03 -18.73 -4.00
C VAL A 184 13.66 -18.33 -4.60
N ASN A 185 12.84 -19.33 -4.94
CA ASN A 185 11.41 -19.17 -5.18
C ASN A 185 10.62 -20.32 -4.52
N LEU A 186 10.10 -20.07 -3.32
CA LEU A 186 9.44 -21.11 -2.51
C LEU A 186 8.14 -21.61 -3.14
N CYS A 187 7.45 -20.80 -3.96
CA CYS A 187 6.27 -21.26 -4.69
C CYS A 187 6.64 -22.34 -5.72
N ILE A 188 7.69 -22.10 -6.51
CA ILE A 188 8.19 -23.07 -7.49
C ILE A 188 8.68 -24.34 -6.78
N LEU A 189 9.49 -24.19 -5.73
CA LEU A 189 10.00 -25.33 -4.95
C LEU A 189 8.87 -26.16 -4.33
N TRP A 190 7.82 -25.50 -3.83
CA TRP A 190 6.68 -26.20 -3.25
C TRP A 190 6.00 -27.09 -4.29
N PHE A 191 5.67 -26.56 -5.47
CA PHE A 191 5.06 -27.36 -6.53
C PHE A 191 5.98 -28.46 -7.06
N LEU A 192 7.29 -28.19 -7.17
CA LEU A 192 8.28 -29.18 -7.59
C LEU A 192 8.32 -30.37 -6.62
N PHE A 193 8.49 -30.13 -5.31
CA PHE A 193 8.60 -31.18 -4.30
C PHE A 193 7.30 -31.96 -4.07
N HIS A 194 6.15 -31.41 -4.48
CA HIS A 194 4.85 -32.07 -4.40
C HIS A 194 4.38 -32.67 -5.75
N SER A 195 5.20 -32.57 -6.80
CA SER A 195 4.91 -33.24 -8.07
C SER A 195 5.08 -34.75 -7.94
N ASP A 196 4.17 -35.48 -8.57
CA ASP A 196 4.22 -36.93 -8.78
C ASP A 196 5.48 -37.40 -9.54
N LYS A 197 6.10 -36.53 -10.34
CA LYS A 197 7.34 -36.80 -11.07
C LYS A 197 8.59 -36.61 -10.20
N PHE A 198 8.49 -36.00 -9.02
CA PHE A 198 9.64 -35.75 -8.15
C PHE A 198 9.96 -37.00 -7.32
N SER A 199 11.21 -37.48 -7.40
CA SER A 199 11.64 -38.67 -6.67
C SER A 199 12.45 -38.31 -5.43
N ALA A 200 11.83 -38.43 -4.24
CA ALA A 200 12.51 -38.18 -2.97
C ALA A 200 13.76 -39.04 -2.78
N SER A 201 13.74 -40.32 -3.18
CA SER A 201 14.92 -41.19 -3.07
C SER A 201 16.05 -40.79 -4.02
N THR A 202 15.73 -40.32 -5.23
CA THR A 202 16.74 -39.80 -6.15
C THR A 202 17.34 -38.50 -5.61
N PHE A 203 16.48 -37.64 -5.04
CA PHE A 203 16.89 -36.42 -4.37
C PHE A 203 17.83 -36.69 -3.18
N GLU A 204 17.50 -37.65 -2.32
CA GLU A 204 18.37 -38.07 -1.21
C GLU A 204 19.78 -38.47 -1.68
N LEU A 205 19.86 -39.29 -2.73
CA LEU A 205 21.13 -39.72 -3.31
C LEU A 205 21.92 -38.54 -3.90
N TYR A 206 21.24 -37.60 -4.55
CA TYR A 206 21.86 -36.39 -5.08
C TYR A 206 22.42 -35.51 -3.96
N ILE A 207 21.64 -35.25 -2.90
CA ILE A 207 22.11 -34.49 -1.74
C ILE A 207 23.33 -35.18 -1.12
N LEU A 208 23.29 -36.50 -0.90
CA LEU A 208 24.44 -37.24 -0.37
C LEU A 208 25.70 -37.07 -1.22
N ALA A 209 25.56 -37.13 -2.55
CA ALA A 209 26.67 -36.95 -3.47
C ALA A 209 27.24 -35.52 -3.40
N CYS A 210 26.38 -34.49 -3.44
CA CYS A 210 26.82 -33.09 -3.36
C CYS A 210 27.42 -32.72 -2.00
N LEU A 211 26.98 -33.35 -0.90
CA LEU A 211 27.59 -33.12 0.41
C LEU A 211 29.05 -33.59 0.52
N GLN A 212 29.55 -34.38 -0.45
CA GLN A 212 30.95 -34.77 -0.56
C GLN A 212 31.80 -33.79 -1.40
N SER A 213 31.18 -32.79 -2.05
CA SER A 213 31.90 -31.79 -2.84
C SER A 213 32.34 -30.59 -2.01
N GLU A 214 33.22 -29.76 -2.57
CA GLU A 214 33.62 -28.48 -1.97
C GLU A 214 32.46 -27.46 -1.99
N GLU A 215 31.52 -27.57 -2.94
CA GLU A 215 30.37 -26.68 -3.15
C GLU A 215 29.07 -27.26 -2.55
N ARG A 216 29.12 -27.65 -1.28
CA ARG A 216 28.00 -28.34 -0.59
C ARG A 216 26.88 -27.43 -0.07
N SER A 217 27.04 -26.10 -0.09
CA SER A 217 26.07 -25.16 0.51
C SER A 217 24.68 -25.26 -0.14
N THR A 218 24.62 -25.31 -1.47
CA THR A 218 23.35 -25.40 -2.21
C THR A 218 22.60 -26.69 -1.88
N ALA A 219 23.31 -27.82 -1.76
CA ALA A 219 22.71 -29.08 -1.34
C ALA A 219 22.12 -29.01 0.08
N GLN A 220 22.80 -28.32 1.02
CA GLN A 220 22.27 -28.11 2.37
C GLN A 220 21.01 -27.23 2.37
N GLN A 221 20.97 -26.19 1.53
CA GLN A 221 19.78 -25.35 1.34
C GLN A 221 18.63 -26.13 0.69
N MET A 222 18.91 -26.91 -0.36
CA MET A 222 17.95 -27.79 -1.03
C MET A 222 17.31 -28.77 -0.04
N TRP A 223 18.14 -29.42 0.79
CA TRP A 223 17.67 -30.33 1.84
C TRP A 223 16.74 -29.61 2.82
N PHE A 224 17.17 -28.45 3.36
CA PHE A 224 16.33 -27.67 4.28
C PHE A 224 14.99 -27.30 3.65
N TRP A 225 15.00 -26.78 2.41
CA TRP A 225 13.77 -26.36 1.75
C TRP A 225 12.83 -27.52 1.49
N TYR A 226 13.34 -28.70 1.14
CA TYR A 226 12.51 -29.88 0.98
C TYR A 226 11.80 -30.25 2.28
N GLU A 227 12.52 -30.36 3.40
CA GLU A 227 11.90 -30.73 4.68
C GLU A 227 10.95 -29.64 5.19
N PHE A 228 11.33 -28.37 5.02
CA PHE A 228 10.51 -27.22 5.40
C PHE A 228 9.19 -27.17 4.63
N LEU A 229 9.24 -27.29 3.29
CA LEU A 229 8.05 -27.12 2.43
C LEU A 229 7.14 -28.34 2.43
N THR A 230 7.70 -29.55 2.54
CA THR A 230 6.92 -30.81 2.54
C THR A 230 6.51 -31.26 3.93
N GLY A 231 7.24 -30.85 4.97
CA GLY A 231 7.12 -31.41 6.32
C GLY A 231 7.58 -32.86 6.44
N LYS A 232 8.28 -33.40 5.43
CA LYS A 232 8.79 -34.78 5.40
C LYS A 232 10.30 -34.76 5.56
N ASN A 233 10.80 -35.58 6.48
CA ASN A 233 12.23 -35.73 6.67
C ASN A 233 12.82 -36.67 5.62
N LEU A 234 14.00 -36.31 5.11
CA LEU A 234 14.83 -37.19 4.31
C LEU A 234 15.58 -38.19 5.19
N SER A 235 15.91 -39.35 4.63
CA SER A 235 16.68 -40.41 5.28
C SER A 235 18.19 -40.11 5.26
N LEU A 236 18.57 -38.91 5.68
CA LEU A 236 19.94 -38.40 5.71
C LEU A 236 20.44 -38.25 7.16
N PRO A 237 21.72 -38.57 7.44
CA PRO A 237 22.33 -38.34 8.74
C PRO A 237 22.49 -36.84 9.02
N ASP A 238 22.22 -36.42 10.25
CA ASP A 238 22.41 -35.04 10.67
C ASP A 238 23.87 -34.59 10.48
N LEU A 239 24.06 -33.39 9.94
CA LEU A 239 25.40 -32.82 9.71
C LEU A 239 26.04 -32.27 10.98
N GLY A 240 25.25 -32.01 12.01
CA GLY A 240 25.68 -31.34 13.24
C GLY A 240 25.97 -29.85 13.02
N SER A 241 26.54 -29.22 14.05
CA SER A 241 27.05 -27.85 13.95
C SER A 241 28.39 -27.86 13.19
N ALA A 242 28.33 -27.90 11.86
CA ALA A 242 29.54 -27.94 11.04
C ALA A 242 30.36 -26.64 11.24
N SER A 243 31.62 -26.85 11.64
CA SER A 243 32.70 -25.85 11.63
C SER A 243 33.54 -26.17 10.40
N GLU A 244 33.70 -25.19 9.51
CA GLU A 244 34.38 -25.20 8.20
C GLU A 244 33.56 -25.64 6.96
N PRO A 245 33.63 -24.89 5.84
CA PRO A 245 34.46 -23.68 5.62
C PRO A 245 33.86 -22.38 6.18
N GLY A 246 32.72 -22.43 6.89
CA GLY A 246 32.09 -21.26 7.49
C GLY A 246 30.59 -21.47 7.71
N PRO A 247 29.87 -20.48 8.26
CA PRO A 247 28.42 -20.58 8.40
C PRO A 247 27.73 -20.56 7.03
N VAL A 248 26.97 -21.61 6.72
CA VAL A 248 26.11 -21.64 5.53
C VAL A 248 24.76 -21.03 5.91
N PHE A 249 24.40 -19.89 5.32
CA PHE A 249 23.08 -19.29 5.50
C PHE A 249 22.05 -19.91 4.55
N LEU A 250 20.81 -20.05 5.00
CA LEU A 250 19.71 -20.51 4.16
C LEU A 250 19.42 -19.51 3.02
N LEU A 251 19.40 -18.22 3.37
CA LEU A 251 19.30 -17.09 2.46
C LEU A 251 20.52 -16.21 2.66
N ASP A 252 21.17 -15.79 1.57
CA ASP A 252 22.31 -14.87 1.64
C ASP A 252 21.87 -13.51 2.26
N PRO A 253 22.37 -13.13 3.45
CA PRO A 253 22.01 -11.88 4.09
C PRO A 253 22.43 -10.63 3.31
N ASP A 254 23.35 -10.71 2.36
CA ASP A 254 23.73 -9.58 1.50
C ASP A 254 22.72 -9.35 0.37
N ILE A 255 22.00 -10.41 -0.02
CA ILE A 255 20.99 -10.38 -1.08
C ILE A 255 19.58 -10.20 -0.51
N TYR A 256 19.28 -10.78 0.65
CA TYR A 256 17.94 -10.83 1.24
C TYR A 256 17.84 -10.06 2.56
N HIS A 257 16.67 -9.51 2.84
CA HIS A 257 16.31 -9.11 4.20
C HIS A 257 15.99 -10.36 5.01
N THR A 258 16.73 -10.59 6.09
CA THR A 258 16.64 -11.83 6.88
C THR A 258 16.57 -11.52 8.38
N PRO A 259 15.78 -12.28 9.16
CA PRO A 259 15.76 -12.16 10.62
C PRO A 259 17.06 -12.69 11.23
N ARG A 260 17.13 -12.70 12.57
CA ARG A 260 18.19 -13.37 13.30
C ARG A 260 18.30 -14.84 12.84
N PRO A 261 19.48 -15.29 12.40
CA PRO A 261 19.66 -16.67 11.97
C PRO A 261 19.52 -17.67 13.14
N ILE A 262 18.78 -18.74 12.91
CA ILE A 262 18.55 -19.85 13.86
C ILE A 262 19.30 -21.08 13.36
N PRO A 263 20.22 -21.68 14.14
CA PRO A 263 20.92 -22.88 13.71
C PRO A 263 19.98 -24.05 13.43
N SER A 264 20.19 -24.73 12.31
CA SER A 264 19.60 -26.04 11.99
C SER A 264 20.71 -27.09 11.93
N PRO A 265 21.06 -27.74 13.06
CA PRO A 265 22.15 -28.71 13.11
C PRO A 265 21.95 -29.90 12.16
N ARG A 266 20.69 -30.30 11.92
CA ARG A 266 20.34 -31.36 10.97
C ARG A 266 20.90 -31.08 9.58
N HIS A 267 20.64 -29.87 9.08
CA HIS A 267 21.02 -29.42 7.74
C HIS A 267 22.42 -28.78 7.70
N GLY A 268 23.00 -28.47 8.86
CA GLY A 268 24.27 -27.75 8.96
C GLY A 268 24.20 -26.32 8.42
N ILE A 269 23.05 -25.65 8.56
CA ILE A 269 22.85 -24.27 8.09
C ILE A 269 22.33 -23.35 9.19
N LEU A 270 22.42 -22.05 8.96
CA LEU A 270 21.74 -21.01 9.70
C LEU A 270 20.45 -20.63 8.96
N ALA A 271 19.31 -21.07 9.50
CA ALA A 271 17.98 -20.78 8.96
C ALA A 271 17.60 -19.32 9.27
N ASN A 272 17.41 -18.52 8.24
CA ASN A 272 17.17 -17.07 8.33
C ASN A 272 16.09 -16.63 7.33
N GLN A 273 15.02 -17.41 7.22
CA GLN A 273 13.81 -17.08 6.47
C GLN A 273 12.84 -16.24 7.33
N LEU A 274 12.07 -15.34 6.71
CA LEU A 274 11.22 -14.33 7.41
C LEU A 274 9.98 -14.90 8.11
N GLY A 275 9.65 -16.17 7.90
CA GLY A 275 8.44 -16.76 8.45
C GLY A 275 8.50 -18.28 8.57
N ASN A 276 7.33 -18.90 8.57
CA ASN A 276 7.17 -20.34 8.75
C ASN A 276 6.46 -20.96 7.53
N ARG A 277 6.26 -22.29 7.54
CA ARG A 277 5.64 -23.01 6.42
C ARG A 277 4.23 -22.49 6.05
N GLY A 278 3.52 -21.86 6.98
CA GLY A 278 2.19 -21.29 6.77
C GLY A 278 2.20 -19.89 6.15
N PHE A 279 3.30 -19.14 6.27
CA PHE A 279 3.54 -17.85 5.61
C PHE A 279 5.03 -17.51 5.71
N CYS A 280 5.73 -17.51 4.57
CA CYS A 280 7.16 -17.25 4.46
C CYS A 280 7.45 -16.38 3.22
N PRO A 281 7.35 -15.05 3.34
CA PRO A 281 7.66 -14.15 2.25
C PRO A 281 9.16 -14.12 1.97
N VAL A 282 9.52 -13.72 0.75
CA VAL A 282 10.91 -13.43 0.37
C VAL A 282 11.03 -11.94 0.03
N LEU A 283 12.10 -11.33 0.48
CA LEU A 283 12.39 -9.93 0.21
C LEU A 283 13.87 -9.70 -0.10
N ARG A 284 14.18 -9.28 -1.33
CA ARG A 284 15.55 -8.91 -1.73
C ARG A 284 15.88 -7.48 -1.32
N LYS A 285 17.14 -7.23 -1.00
CA LYS A 285 17.68 -5.90 -0.74
C LYS A 285 17.83 -5.11 -2.04
N HIS A 286 17.45 -3.84 -1.99
CA HIS A 286 17.65 -2.91 -3.10
C HIS A 286 18.87 -2.01 -2.86
N LEU A 287 19.91 -2.18 -3.69
CA LEU A 287 21.23 -1.54 -3.52
C LEU A 287 21.21 0.00 -3.50
N SER A 288 20.23 0.64 -4.14
CA SER A 288 20.19 2.11 -4.26
C SER A 288 19.13 2.79 -3.39
N SER A 289 18.60 2.08 -2.39
CA SER A 289 17.53 2.63 -1.55
C SER A 289 18.05 3.32 -0.28
N ILE A 290 17.39 4.41 0.11
CA ILE A 290 17.73 5.16 1.32
C ILE A 290 17.49 4.24 2.54
N PRO A 291 18.47 4.11 3.47
CA PRO A 291 18.30 3.32 4.68
C PRO A 291 17.12 3.79 5.53
N SER A 292 16.41 2.85 6.15
CA SER A 292 15.25 3.18 7.01
C SER A 292 15.62 4.12 8.17
N GLN A 293 16.85 4.03 8.69
CA GLN A 293 17.31 4.96 9.74
C GLN A 293 17.41 6.41 9.24
N GLU A 294 17.92 6.61 8.02
CA GLU A 294 18.05 7.95 7.44
C GLU A 294 16.67 8.58 7.20
N LEU A 295 15.70 7.82 6.68
CA LEU A 295 14.32 8.30 6.54
C LEU A 295 13.69 8.65 7.90
N ALA A 296 13.92 7.82 8.93
CA ALA A 296 13.44 8.10 10.28
C ALA A 296 14.07 9.37 10.87
N GLU A 297 15.34 9.66 10.57
CA GLU A 297 16.04 10.88 11.00
C GLU A 297 15.49 12.12 10.29
N LYS A 298 15.27 12.06 8.97
CA LYS A 298 14.61 13.13 8.21
C LYS A 298 13.24 13.46 8.78
N LEU A 299 12.43 12.43 9.05
CA LEU A 299 11.13 12.57 9.69
C LEU A 299 11.23 13.28 11.04
N ARG A 300 12.10 12.79 11.94
CA ARG A 300 12.31 13.40 13.26
C ARG A 300 12.78 14.86 13.15
N SER A 301 13.60 15.18 12.15
CA SER A 301 14.04 16.56 11.88
C SER A 301 12.87 17.46 11.45
N ALA A 302 12.00 16.98 10.55
CA ALA A 302 10.83 17.73 10.11
C ALA A 302 9.86 18.01 11.26
N LEU A 303 9.60 17.02 12.12
CA LEU A 303 8.71 17.17 13.27
C LEU A 303 9.27 18.10 14.36
N LYS A 304 10.59 18.16 14.54
CA LYS A 304 11.23 19.10 15.48
C LYS A 304 11.07 20.58 15.11
N GLN A 305 10.72 20.88 13.85
CA GLN A 305 10.48 22.26 13.42
C GLN A 305 9.08 22.75 13.79
N VAL A 306 8.20 21.86 14.28
CA VAL A 306 6.86 22.22 14.73
C VAL A 306 6.95 23.00 16.05
N PRO A 307 6.38 24.22 16.13
CA PRO A 307 6.33 24.96 17.39
C PRO A 307 5.55 24.19 18.47
N ASP A 308 5.99 24.23 19.73
CA ASP A 308 5.38 23.46 20.84
C ASP A 308 3.86 23.69 20.97
N GLY A 309 3.40 24.94 20.79
CA GLY A 309 1.98 25.29 20.84
C GLY A 309 1.13 24.75 19.67
N MET A 310 1.77 24.26 18.59
CA MET A 310 1.13 23.80 17.37
C MET A 310 1.13 22.28 17.20
N VAL A 311 1.81 21.54 18.09
CA VAL A 311 1.95 20.07 17.99
C VAL A 311 0.60 19.37 17.87
N ARG A 312 -0.39 19.76 18.67
CA ARG A 312 -1.74 19.19 18.61
C ARG A 312 -2.42 19.45 17.27
N SER A 313 -2.37 20.67 16.77
CA SER A 313 -2.99 21.08 15.50
C SER A 313 -2.34 20.37 14.31
N VAL A 314 -1.01 20.24 14.31
CA VAL A 314 -0.28 19.47 13.32
C VAL A 314 -0.69 18.00 13.37
N ARG A 315 -0.67 17.38 14.55
CA ARG A 315 -1.07 15.98 14.72
C ARG A 315 -2.49 15.72 14.20
N THR A 316 -3.47 16.51 14.61
CA THR A 316 -4.86 16.39 14.14
C THR A 316 -4.97 16.53 12.62
N THR A 317 -4.21 17.44 12.02
CA THR A 317 -4.19 17.61 10.55
C THR A 317 -3.57 16.40 9.85
N LEU A 318 -2.46 15.85 10.36
CA LEU A 318 -1.81 14.67 9.79
C LEU A 318 -2.72 13.45 9.82
N TYR A 319 -3.41 13.20 10.94
CA TYR A 319 -4.41 12.12 11.03
C TYR A 319 -5.57 12.31 10.05
N ALA A 320 -6.09 13.54 9.93
CA ALA A 320 -7.16 13.84 8.99
C ALA A 320 -6.71 13.67 7.53
N ALA A 321 -5.50 14.13 7.18
CA ALA A 321 -4.94 14.00 5.84
C ALA A 321 -4.71 12.54 5.45
N GLU A 322 -4.13 11.75 6.37
CA GLU A 322 -3.92 10.31 6.17
C GLU A 322 -5.24 9.56 6.03
N THR A 323 -6.19 9.82 6.93
CA THR A 323 -7.52 9.18 6.88
C THR A 323 -8.24 9.54 5.58
N THR A 324 -8.25 10.80 5.18
CA THR A 324 -8.93 11.24 3.96
C THR A 324 -8.32 10.59 2.73
N ALA A 325 -6.99 10.65 2.58
CA ALA A 325 -6.30 10.04 1.44
C ALA A 325 -6.47 8.51 1.41
N SER A 326 -6.51 7.86 2.57
CA SER A 326 -6.76 6.41 2.67
C SER A 326 -8.13 6.02 2.13
N TYR A 327 -9.17 6.82 2.37
CA TYR A 327 -10.50 6.56 1.78
C TYR A 327 -10.54 6.91 0.28
N GLU A 328 -9.87 7.99 -0.14
CA GLU A 328 -9.82 8.43 -1.53
C GLU A 328 -9.14 7.40 -2.46
N ILE A 329 -8.15 6.65 -1.96
CA ILE A 329 -7.57 5.52 -2.69
C ILE A 329 -8.65 4.49 -3.07
N GLU A 330 -9.62 4.25 -2.19
CA GLU A 330 -10.75 3.34 -2.41
C GLU A 330 -11.95 4.02 -3.10
N TYR A 331 -11.78 5.25 -3.60
CA TYR A 331 -12.85 6.07 -4.20
C TYR A 331 -14.02 6.38 -3.25
N GLU A 332 -13.74 6.40 -1.94
CA GLU A 332 -14.69 6.80 -0.91
C GLU A 332 -14.36 8.20 -0.37
N TYR A 333 -15.40 8.98 -0.07
CA TYR A 333 -15.27 10.37 0.40
C TYR A 333 -16.09 10.56 1.70
N PRO A 334 -15.52 10.19 2.87
CA PRO A 334 -16.21 10.31 4.15
C PRO A 334 -16.48 11.78 4.51
N SER A 335 -17.51 12.02 5.32
CA SER A 335 -17.78 13.35 5.87
C SER A 335 -16.70 13.79 6.86
N GLU A 336 -16.58 15.11 7.11
CA GLU A 336 -15.60 15.65 8.07
C GLU A 336 -15.75 15.04 9.47
N ASP A 337 -16.99 14.78 9.92
CA ASP A 337 -17.24 14.17 11.23
C ASP A 337 -16.81 12.69 11.26
N GLN A 338 -16.99 11.95 10.16
CA GLN A 338 -16.49 10.59 10.04
C GLN A 338 -14.95 10.57 10.09
N VAL A 339 -14.29 11.42 9.30
CA VAL A 339 -12.82 11.56 9.30
C VAL A 339 -12.32 11.85 10.71
N ARG A 340 -12.95 12.80 11.41
CA ARG A 340 -12.59 13.15 12.80
C ARG A 340 -12.74 11.96 13.74
N SER A 341 -13.87 11.25 13.70
CA SER A 341 -14.14 10.10 14.56
C SER A 341 -13.11 8.99 14.33
N ILE A 342 -12.86 8.62 13.08
CA ILE A 342 -11.91 7.56 12.71
C ILE A 342 -10.48 7.97 13.10
N SER A 343 -10.10 9.21 12.81
CA SER A 343 -8.78 9.75 13.17
C SER A 343 -8.51 9.66 14.67
N GLN A 344 -9.48 10.01 15.52
CA GLN A 344 -9.35 9.93 16.97
C GLN A 344 -9.19 8.49 17.47
N GLU A 345 -9.89 7.54 16.85
CA GLU A 345 -9.78 6.12 17.21
C GLU A 345 -8.42 5.55 16.79
N ILE A 346 -7.96 5.83 15.57
CA ILE A 346 -6.62 5.45 15.11
C ILE A 346 -5.56 6.08 16.03
N GLU A 347 -5.68 7.36 16.37
CA GLU A 347 -4.75 8.05 17.27
C GLU A 347 -4.69 7.39 18.65
N THR A 348 -5.84 7.02 19.20
CA THR A 348 -5.94 6.32 20.49
C THR A 348 -5.19 4.99 20.43
N ILE A 349 -5.43 4.21 19.37
CA ILE A 349 -4.83 2.89 19.18
C ILE A 349 -3.32 2.99 18.95
N LEU A 350 -2.86 3.90 18.09
CA LEU A 350 -1.43 4.10 17.81
C LEU A 350 -0.66 4.68 19.00
N SER A 351 -1.36 5.29 19.96
CA SER A 351 -0.78 5.78 21.21
C SER A 351 -0.75 4.73 22.32
N ASP A 352 -1.57 3.67 22.21
CA ASP A 352 -1.68 2.63 23.23
C ASP A 352 -0.56 1.58 23.06
N ALA A 353 0.44 1.64 23.93
CA ALA A 353 1.54 0.69 23.93
C ALA A 353 1.11 -0.77 24.19
N SER A 354 -0.08 -1.02 24.73
CA SER A 354 -0.60 -2.35 25.02
C SER A 354 -1.45 -2.95 23.90
N PHE A 355 -1.86 -2.15 22.90
CA PHE A 355 -2.70 -2.61 21.80
C PHE A 355 -1.97 -3.67 20.96
N ALA A 356 -2.60 -4.83 20.82
CA ALA A 356 -2.10 -5.95 20.03
C ALA A 356 -2.98 -6.22 18.82
N ILE A 357 -2.36 -6.62 17.71
CA ILE A 357 -3.09 -7.03 16.50
C ILE A 357 -3.50 -8.49 16.66
N THR A 358 -4.77 -8.69 16.94
CA THR A 358 -5.47 -9.98 16.96
C THR A 358 -6.61 -9.99 15.94
N GLU A 359 -7.18 -11.17 15.66
CA GLU A 359 -8.40 -11.26 14.84
C GLU A 359 -9.51 -10.34 15.37
N ASP A 360 -9.78 -10.38 16.68
CA ASP A 360 -10.80 -9.54 17.31
C ASP A 360 -10.52 -8.04 17.07
N SER A 361 -9.26 -7.61 17.27
CA SER A 361 -8.89 -6.21 17.06
C SER A 361 -9.03 -5.78 15.59
N LEU A 362 -8.71 -6.68 14.65
CA LEU A 362 -8.83 -6.42 13.21
C LEU A 362 -10.30 -6.33 12.81
N CYS A 363 -11.16 -7.20 13.36
CA CYS A 363 -12.60 -7.13 13.18
C CYS A 363 -13.18 -5.83 13.73
N SER A 364 -12.78 -5.40 14.93
CA SER A 364 -13.19 -4.13 15.53
C SER A 364 -12.74 -2.93 14.69
N LEU A 365 -11.47 -2.88 14.28
CA LEU A 365 -10.97 -1.82 13.39
C LEU A 365 -11.72 -1.79 12.04
N ASN A 366 -12.04 -2.96 11.49
CA ASN A 366 -12.81 -3.04 10.25
C ASN A 366 -14.21 -2.45 10.42
N GLN A 367 -14.84 -2.67 11.57
CA GLN A 367 -16.14 -2.09 11.90
C GLN A 367 -16.05 -0.57 12.01
N THR A 368 -14.99 -0.04 12.64
CA THR A 368 -14.73 1.39 12.71
C THR A 368 -14.63 2.02 11.32
N PHE A 369 -13.86 1.42 10.43
CA PHE A 369 -13.69 1.97 9.07
C PHE A 369 -14.97 1.89 8.21
N LEU A 370 -15.84 0.92 8.48
CA LEU A 370 -17.06 0.70 7.70
C LEU A 370 -18.33 1.21 8.41
N GLY A 371 -18.20 1.84 9.57
CA GLY A 371 -19.31 2.42 10.34
C GLY A 371 -20.25 1.38 10.97
N ASN A 372 -19.69 0.37 11.64
CA ASN A 372 -20.39 -0.71 12.36
C ASN A 372 -21.27 -1.64 11.49
N LYS A 373 -20.91 -1.81 10.21
CA LYS A 373 -21.68 -2.63 9.24
C LYS A 373 -20.99 -3.95 8.85
N SER A 374 -19.94 -4.34 9.57
CA SER A 374 -18.96 -5.33 9.10
C SER A 374 -18.85 -6.58 9.98
N PRO A 375 -18.41 -7.72 9.42
CA PRO A 375 -18.47 -9.00 10.11
C PRO A 375 -17.54 -9.05 11.32
N THR A 376 -17.92 -9.86 12.31
CA THR A 376 -17.15 -10.13 13.53
C THR A 376 -16.07 -11.19 13.34
N THR A 377 -15.94 -11.74 12.13
CA THR A 377 -14.98 -12.80 11.77
C THR A 377 -14.46 -12.57 10.36
N TYR A 378 -13.41 -13.29 9.98
CA TYR A 378 -12.97 -13.36 8.58
C TYR A 378 -14.06 -13.92 7.65
N ARG A 379 -13.92 -13.63 6.35
CA ARG A 379 -14.87 -14.06 5.31
C ARG A 379 -14.92 -15.58 5.18
N ASN A 380 -16.12 -16.09 4.97
CA ASN A 380 -16.40 -17.50 4.65
C ASN A 380 -16.84 -17.69 3.18
N PHE A 381 -16.72 -16.66 2.36
CA PHE A 381 -17.06 -16.65 0.93
C PHE A 381 -15.87 -16.15 0.12
N GLN A 382 -15.84 -16.54 -1.16
CA GLN A 382 -14.77 -16.16 -2.06
C GLN A 382 -14.94 -14.69 -2.45
N ASN A 383 -13.89 -13.90 -2.22
CA ASN A 383 -13.85 -12.50 -2.64
C ASN A 383 -13.10 -12.38 -3.98
N TRP A 384 -13.20 -11.22 -4.62
CA TRP A 384 -12.43 -10.85 -5.81
C TRP A 384 -12.18 -9.34 -5.80
N ILE A 385 -10.99 -8.91 -6.25
CA ILE A 385 -10.61 -7.49 -6.27
C ILE A 385 -10.46 -7.07 -7.72
N SER A 386 -11.53 -6.53 -8.32
CA SER A 386 -11.63 -6.34 -9.78
C SER A 386 -11.26 -7.62 -10.54
N THR A 387 -11.08 -7.56 -11.86
CA THR A 387 -10.55 -8.69 -12.65
C THR A 387 -9.05 -8.94 -12.47
N ALA A 388 -8.35 -8.07 -11.75
CA ALA A 388 -6.91 -8.15 -11.62
C ALA A 388 -6.41 -9.13 -10.55
N TYR A 389 -7.27 -9.56 -9.61
CA TYR A 389 -6.84 -10.42 -8.51
C TYR A 389 -7.98 -11.20 -7.86
N ILE A 390 -7.73 -12.48 -7.62
CA ILE A 390 -8.61 -13.35 -6.83
C ILE A 390 -7.84 -13.73 -5.56
N PRO A 391 -8.27 -13.27 -4.36
CA PRO A 391 -7.68 -13.68 -3.09
C PRO A 391 -7.82 -15.17 -2.77
N PRO A 392 -7.14 -15.68 -1.71
CA PRO A 392 -7.21 -17.07 -1.30
C PRO A 392 -8.63 -17.61 -1.10
N LYS A 393 -8.77 -18.94 -1.24
CA LYS A 393 -10.01 -19.63 -0.88
C LYS A 393 -10.42 -19.34 0.55
N PRO A 394 -11.72 -19.26 0.87
CA PRO A 394 -12.19 -18.99 2.24
C PRO A 394 -11.67 -20.01 3.26
N SER A 395 -11.50 -21.27 2.83
CA SER A 395 -10.92 -22.34 3.65
C SER A 395 -9.47 -22.09 4.06
N ASP A 396 -8.72 -21.31 3.28
CA ASP A 396 -7.30 -21.04 3.53
C ASP A 396 -7.09 -19.80 4.40
N VAL A 397 -8.05 -18.85 4.39
CA VAL A 397 -7.94 -17.51 5.03
C VAL A 397 -7.53 -17.60 6.49
N ASN A 398 -8.23 -18.41 7.30
CA ASN A 398 -7.91 -18.54 8.73
C ASN A 398 -6.46 -18.99 8.95
N SER A 399 -6.02 -20.03 8.24
CA SER A 399 -4.67 -20.56 8.39
C SER A 399 -3.58 -19.57 7.94
N LEU A 400 -3.85 -18.80 6.87
CA LEU A 400 -2.95 -17.78 6.37
C LEU A 400 -2.87 -16.60 7.35
N MET A 401 -4.01 -16.13 7.87
CA MET A 401 -4.06 -15.07 8.87
C MET A 401 -3.37 -15.46 10.16
N SER A 402 -3.59 -16.68 10.68
CA SER A 402 -2.85 -17.16 11.86
C SER A 402 -1.34 -17.19 11.63
N SER A 403 -0.91 -17.59 10.42
CA SER A 403 0.52 -17.64 10.08
C SER A 403 1.11 -16.23 9.91
N LEU A 404 0.35 -15.29 9.34
CA LEU A 404 0.73 -13.89 9.22
C LEU A 404 0.87 -13.23 10.61
N LEU A 405 -0.07 -13.45 11.52
CA LEU A 405 -0.02 -12.91 12.89
C LEU A 405 1.14 -13.51 13.69
N SER A 406 1.41 -14.81 13.54
CA SER A 406 2.61 -15.42 14.14
C SER A 406 3.91 -14.83 13.56
N CYS A 407 3.93 -14.48 12.28
CA CYS A 407 5.03 -13.78 11.63
C CYS A 407 5.19 -12.35 12.19
N LEU A 408 4.09 -11.62 12.41
CA LEU A 408 4.08 -10.31 13.06
C LEU A 408 4.75 -10.37 14.44
N ASP A 409 4.32 -11.29 15.29
CA ASP A 409 4.86 -11.45 16.65
C ASP A 409 6.38 -11.66 16.63
N THR A 410 6.87 -12.44 15.66
CA THR A 410 8.31 -12.72 15.52
C THR A 410 9.09 -11.52 14.99
N ILE A 411 8.56 -10.83 13.98
CA ILE A 411 9.27 -9.74 13.28
C ILE A 411 9.31 -8.44 14.11
N LEU A 412 8.30 -8.18 14.95
CA LEU A 412 8.28 -7.00 15.80
C LEU A 412 9.48 -6.98 16.75
N ASP A 413 9.79 -8.11 17.37
CA ASP A 413 10.87 -8.25 18.35
C ASP A 413 12.26 -8.47 17.72
N ASP A 414 12.34 -8.71 16.40
CA ASP A 414 13.61 -8.98 15.73
C ASP A 414 14.37 -7.70 15.35
N PRO A 415 15.55 -7.41 15.95
CA PRO A 415 16.33 -6.21 15.63
C PRO A 415 17.01 -6.26 14.25
N PHE A 416 17.09 -7.42 13.59
CA PHE A 416 17.67 -7.57 12.25
C PHE A 416 16.69 -7.14 11.14
N ILE A 417 15.39 -7.05 11.46
CA ILE A 417 14.38 -6.58 10.53
C ILE A 417 14.12 -5.09 10.75
N ASP A 418 14.38 -4.29 9.72
CA ASP A 418 14.13 -2.85 9.76
C ASP A 418 12.62 -2.53 9.71
N PRO A 419 12.20 -1.35 10.20
CA PRO A 419 10.79 -0.99 10.31
C PRO A 419 10.00 -1.06 9.01
N ILE A 420 10.59 -0.66 7.88
CA ILE A 420 9.90 -0.59 6.59
C ILE A 420 9.70 -2.01 6.04
N THR A 421 10.71 -2.87 6.19
CA THR A 421 10.59 -4.29 5.84
C THR A 421 9.50 -4.98 6.65
N ALA A 422 9.51 -4.78 7.98
CA ALA A 422 8.47 -5.35 8.86
C ALA A 422 7.06 -4.89 8.46
N ALA A 423 6.88 -3.58 8.24
CA ALA A 423 5.60 -3.01 7.86
C ALA A 423 5.12 -3.57 6.51
N THR A 424 6.03 -3.67 5.53
CA THR A 424 5.73 -4.25 4.22
C THR A 424 5.24 -5.69 4.35
N ILE A 425 5.99 -6.54 5.06
CA ILE A 425 5.69 -7.97 5.17
C ILE A 425 4.27 -8.21 5.66
N ILE A 426 3.87 -7.52 6.71
CA ILE A 426 2.58 -7.75 7.35
C ILE A 426 1.45 -7.03 6.63
N ALA A 427 1.62 -5.77 6.26
CA ALA A 427 0.55 -5.02 5.60
C ALA A 427 0.25 -5.59 4.20
N ILE A 428 1.28 -5.93 3.43
CA ILE A 428 1.09 -6.50 2.09
C ILE A 428 0.59 -7.94 2.18
N GLY A 429 1.12 -8.74 3.12
CA GLY A 429 0.59 -10.07 3.39
C GLY A 429 -0.89 -10.05 3.76
N PHE A 430 -1.30 -9.08 4.59
CA PHE A 430 -2.69 -8.89 4.97
C PHE A 430 -3.58 -8.55 3.77
N VAL A 431 -3.19 -7.57 2.94
CA VAL A 431 -4.02 -7.14 1.80
C VAL A 431 -4.10 -8.19 0.69
N ASP A 432 -3.07 -9.03 0.54
CA ASP A 432 -3.06 -10.17 -0.38
C ASP A 432 -3.97 -11.31 0.11
N ILE A 433 -3.98 -11.61 1.41
CA ILE A 433 -4.92 -12.60 1.99
C ILE A 433 -6.36 -12.09 1.88
N HIS A 434 -6.54 -10.78 2.03
CA HIS A 434 -7.82 -10.08 1.88
C HIS A 434 -8.93 -10.68 2.75
N PRO A 435 -8.76 -10.72 4.09
CA PRO A 435 -9.57 -11.55 4.98
C PRO A 435 -11.02 -11.06 5.18
N PHE A 436 -11.35 -9.82 4.81
CA PHE A 436 -12.69 -9.26 4.96
C PHE A 436 -13.40 -9.09 3.62
N ARG A 437 -14.72 -8.82 3.67
CA ARG A 437 -15.51 -8.45 2.48
C ARG A 437 -15.03 -7.14 1.87
N ASP A 438 -14.83 -6.16 2.73
CA ASP A 438 -14.41 -4.79 2.45
C ASP A 438 -13.60 -4.28 3.65
N GLY A 439 -12.91 -3.15 3.50
CA GLY A 439 -12.08 -2.49 4.51
C GLY A 439 -10.63 -2.95 4.53
N ASN A 440 -10.28 -3.97 3.74
CA ASN A 440 -8.92 -4.52 3.66
C ASN A 440 -7.89 -3.45 3.24
N GLY A 441 -8.25 -2.58 2.28
CA GLY A 441 -7.48 -1.42 1.84
C GLY A 441 -7.08 -0.49 2.99
N ARG A 442 -8.06 -0.12 3.82
CA ARG A 442 -7.87 0.81 4.93
C ARG A 442 -7.11 0.18 6.10
N LEU A 443 -7.41 -1.09 6.39
CA LEU A 443 -6.72 -1.87 7.42
C LEU A 443 -5.24 -2.08 7.12
N HIS A 444 -4.86 -2.40 5.89
CA HIS A 444 -3.43 -2.59 5.60
C HIS A 444 -2.64 -1.29 5.73
N ARG A 445 -3.22 -0.13 5.35
CA ARG A 445 -2.58 1.17 5.54
C ARG A 445 -2.47 1.55 7.02
N PHE A 446 -3.49 1.22 7.82
CA PHE A 446 -3.38 1.28 9.27
C PHE A 446 -2.24 0.38 9.79
N LEU A 447 -2.13 -0.86 9.32
CA LEU A 447 -1.07 -1.80 9.73
C LEU A 447 0.33 -1.28 9.37
N LEU A 448 0.49 -0.61 8.21
CA LEU A 448 1.75 0.08 7.89
C LEU A 448 2.15 1.04 9.01
N HIS A 449 1.23 1.91 9.42
CA HIS A 449 1.51 2.87 10.48
C HIS A 449 1.74 2.23 11.84
N PHE A 450 0.95 1.23 12.19
CA PHE A 450 1.10 0.49 13.43
C PHE A 450 2.50 -0.12 13.54
N ILE A 451 2.96 -0.81 12.50
CA ILE A 451 4.23 -1.53 12.54
C ILE A 451 5.42 -0.57 12.48
N LEU A 452 5.35 0.48 11.65
CA LEU A 452 6.39 1.52 11.62
C LEU A 452 6.58 2.15 13.01
N SER A 453 5.47 2.48 13.70
CA SER A 453 5.49 3.00 15.07
C SER A 453 6.10 1.98 16.05
N ARG A 454 5.61 0.73 16.05
CA ARG A 454 6.09 -0.34 16.94
C ARG A 454 7.55 -0.69 16.78
N LYS A 455 8.08 -0.59 15.56
CA LYS A 455 9.49 -0.81 15.24
C LYS A 455 10.37 0.44 15.46
N GLY A 456 9.80 1.52 15.98
CA GLY A 456 10.54 2.73 16.35
C GLY A 456 10.95 3.60 15.17
N PHE A 457 10.24 3.53 14.04
CA PHE A 457 10.46 4.46 12.92
C PHE A 457 10.08 5.89 13.29
N TYR A 458 9.04 6.04 14.11
CA TYR A 458 8.63 7.28 14.79
C TYR A 458 7.95 6.97 16.13
N ASP A 459 7.80 7.98 16.97
CA ASP A 459 7.21 7.82 18.31
C ASP A 459 5.72 7.44 18.26
N PRO A 460 5.20 6.70 19.26
CA PRO A 460 3.77 6.38 19.36
C PRO A 460 2.87 7.61 19.27
N GLY A 461 1.72 7.46 18.60
CA GLY A 461 0.77 8.56 18.37
C GLY A 461 1.17 9.54 17.26
N ILE A 462 2.27 9.31 16.53
CA ILE A 462 2.58 10.01 15.29
C ILE A 462 2.01 9.22 14.10
N ILE A 463 1.58 9.94 13.07
CA ILE A 463 1.17 9.38 11.79
C ILE A 463 1.76 10.21 10.64
N LEU A 464 1.97 9.58 9.49
CA LEU A 464 2.44 10.24 8.27
C LEU A 464 1.29 10.30 7.26
N PRO A 465 1.24 11.30 6.37
CA PRO A 465 0.31 11.31 5.25
C PRO A 465 0.84 10.37 4.14
N LEU A 466 1.07 9.11 4.48
CA LEU A 466 1.61 8.09 3.59
C LEU A 466 0.61 7.75 2.48
N SER A 467 -0.67 7.63 2.82
CA SER A 467 -1.75 7.46 1.84
C SER A 467 -1.76 8.58 0.81
N LYS A 468 -1.34 9.80 1.16
CA LYS A 468 -1.23 10.90 0.19
C LYS A 468 -0.09 10.68 -0.81
N GLY A 469 1.07 10.21 -0.34
CA GLY A 469 2.17 9.80 -1.23
C GLY A 469 1.80 8.60 -2.11
N ILE A 470 1.03 7.65 -1.58
CA ILE A 470 0.48 6.53 -2.36
C ILE A 470 -0.50 7.04 -3.41
N LEU A 471 -1.38 7.98 -3.05
CA LEU A 471 -2.38 8.56 -3.95
C LEU A 471 -1.74 9.31 -5.12
N ASP A 472 -0.68 10.09 -4.88
CA ASP A 472 0.08 10.80 -5.91
C ASP A 472 0.78 9.85 -6.91
N SER A 473 0.95 8.58 -6.54
CA SER A 473 1.54 7.52 -7.37
C SER A 473 0.65 6.27 -7.42
N LYS A 474 -0.67 6.47 -7.48
CA LYS A 474 -1.68 5.41 -7.38
C LYS A 474 -1.48 4.30 -8.41
N GLU A 475 -1.12 4.65 -9.64
CA GLU A 475 -0.85 3.68 -10.71
C GLU A 475 0.33 2.78 -10.35
N LYS A 476 1.47 3.37 -9.94
CA LYS A 476 2.67 2.63 -9.51
C LYS A 476 2.40 1.75 -8.29
N TYR A 477 1.57 2.21 -7.37
CA TYR A 477 1.14 1.42 -6.22
C TYR A 477 0.44 0.14 -6.68
N PHE A 478 -0.58 0.27 -7.55
CA PHE A 478 -1.28 -0.91 -8.07
C PHE A 478 -0.41 -1.78 -8.98
N GLU A 479 0.51 -1.20 -9.75
CA GLU A 479 1.51 -1.95 -10.52
C GLU A 479 2.39 -2.80 -9.61
N SER A 480 2.89 -2.23 -8.50
CA SER A 480 3.70 -2.96 -7.52
C SER A 480 2.96 -4.15 -6.92
N LEU A 481 1.67 -3.98 -6.61
CA LEU A 481 0.81 -5.06 -6.14
C LEU A 481 0.54 -6.11 -7.22
N ARG A 482 0.49 -5.71 -8.51
CA ARG A 482 0.18 -6.61 -9.63
C ARG A 482 1.38 -7.44 -10.10
N ALA A 483 2.61 -7.10 -9.70
CA ALA A 483 3.84 -7.71 -10.19
C ALA A 483 3.82 -9.24 -10.19
N ASP A 484 3.36 -9.85 -9.08
CA ASP A 484 3.20 -11.31 -8.97
C ASP A 484 1.80 -11.79 -9.36
N ARG A 485 0.78 -10.94 -9.16
CA ARG A 485 -0.64 -11.27 -9.41
C ARG A 485 -0.92 -11.54 -10.89
N LYS A 486 -0.15 -10.95 -11.81
CA LYS A 486 -0.26 -11.24 -13.25
C LYS A 486 -0.02 -12.73 -13.57
N TYR A 487 0.85 -13.40 -12.81
CA TYR A 487 1.08 -14.83 -12.94
C TYR A 487 -0.02 -15.64 -12.29
N LEU A 488 -0.54 -15.19 -11.15
CA LEU A 488 -1.69 -15.83 -10.49
C LEU A 488 -2.87 -15.96 -11.45
N MET A 489 -3.20 -14.89 -12.18
CA MET A 489 -4.31 -14.88 -13.14
C MET A 489 -4.14 -15.85 -14.31
N ARG A 490 -2.94 -16.40 -14.54
CA ARG A 490 -2.67 -17.47 -15.53
C ARG A 490 -2.88 -18.87 -14.98
N VAL A 491 -2.78 -19.07 -13.66
CA VAL A 491 -2.84 -20.39 -13.02
C VAL A 491 -4.13 -20.62 -12.23
N ILE A 492 -4.81 -19.54 -11.84
CA ILE A 492 -6.08 -19.62 -11.14
C ILE A 492 -7.21 -19.94 -12.12
N ASP A 493 -7.90 -21.03 -11.82
CA ASP A 493 -9.10 -21.51 -12.50
C ASP A 493 -10.30 -21.16 -11.62
N TYR A 494 -11.25 -20.42 -12.20
CA TYR A 494 -12.45 -20.00 -11.51
C TYR A 494 -13.65 -20.03 -12.44
N THR A 495 -14.83 -20.13 -11.83
CA THR A 495 -16.12 -19.94 -12.49
C THR A 495 -16.84 -18.79 -11.82
N PHE A 496 -17.38 -17.88 -12.62
CA PHE A 496 -18.20 -16.76 -12.15
C PHE A 496 -19.66 -17.02 -12.50
N ASP A 497 -20.55 -16.94 -11.49
CA ASP A 497 -22.00 -16.96 -11.66
C ASP A 497 -22.54 -15.52 -11.62
N PRO A 498 -22.92 -14.93 -12.76
CA PRO A 498 -23.42 -13.56 -12.82
C PRO A 498 -24.79 -13.38 -12.14
N GLN A 499 -25.58 -14.45 -11.98
CA GLN A 499 -26.90 -14.36 -11.34
C GLN A 499 -26.77 -14.33 -9.82
N ALA A 500 -25.87 -15.15 -9.28
CA ALA A 500 -25.57 -15.18 -7.86
C ALA A 500 -24.60 -14.08 -7.41
N ASP A 501 -23.88 -13.46 -8.36
CA ASP A 501 -22.74 -12.57 -8.10
C ASP A 501 -21.71 -13.30 -7.21
N THR A 502 -21.31 -14.49 -7.65
CA THR A 502 -20.37 -15.33 -6.89
C THR A 502 -19.27 -15.88 -7.79
N LEU A 503 -18.04 -15.84 -7.29
CA LEU A 503 -16.87 -16.47 -7.91
C LEU A 503 -16.50 -17.73 -7.13
N THR A 504 -16.25 -18.84 -7.83
CA THR A 504 -15.74 -20.09 -7.24
C THR A 504 -14.39 -20.43 -7.82
N VAL A 505 -13.40 -20.66 -6.96
CA VAL A 505 -12.06 -21.12 -7.39
C VAL A 505 -12.03 -22.64 -7.47
N ASN A 506 -11.75 -23.16 -8.66
CA ASN A 506 -11.85 -24.57 -9.01
C ASN A 506 -10.58 -25.36 -8.65
N ASN A 507 -9.42 -24.69 -8.55
CA ASN A 507 -8.15 -25.37 -8.24
C ASN A 507 -8.23 -26.11 -6.89
N PRO A 508 -7.84 -27.39 -6.80
CA PRO A 508 -7.89 -28.13 -5.54
C PRO A 508 -6.90 -27.60 -4.49
N ILE A 509 -5.79 -27.00 -4.94
CA ILE A 509 -4.72 -26.48 -4.10
C ILE A 509 -4.41 -25.04 -4.53
N THR A 510 -4.54 -24.10 -3.60
CA THR A 510 -4.34 -22.66 -3.85
C THR A 510 -3.35 -22.00 -2.89
N HIS A 511 -3.20 -22.56 -1.69
CA HIS A 511 -2.37 -21.97 -0.64
C HIS A 511 -0.91 -21.62 -1.02
N PRO A 512 -0.16 -22.33 -1.92
CA PRO A 512 1.26 -22.00 -2.11
C PRO A 512 1.46 -20.66 -2.83
N TRP A 513 0.45 -20.20 -3.59
CA TRP A 513 0.47 -18.89 -4.25
C TRP A 513 0.39 -17.72 -3.27
N TYR A 514 -0.12 -17.96 -2.05
CA TYR A 514 -0.32 -16.92 -1.04
C TYR A 514 0.59 -17.07 0.18
N ARG A 515 1.14 -18.27 0.41
CA ARG A 515 2.08 -18.53 1.52
C ARG A 515 3.48 -17.98 1.27
N TYR A 516 3.87 -17.85 0.00
CA TYR A 516 5.24 -17.61 -0.39
C TYR A 516 5.40 -16.42 -1.37
N PRO A 517 4.87 -15.24 -1.05
CA PRO A 517 4.94 -14.09 -1.95
C PRO A 517 6.38 -13.52 -2.02
N ASP A 518 6.74 -12.98 -3.19
CA ASP A 518 7.90 -12.13 -3.34
C ASP A 518 7.48 -10.68 -3.15
N MET A 519 7.88 -10.09 -2.03
CA MET A 519 7.43 -8.74 -1.66
C MET A 519 8.39 -7.64 -2.11
N THR A 520 9.39 -7.96 -2.93
CA THR A 520 10.47 -7.03 -3.29
C THR A 520 9.96 -5.80 -4.02
N ALA A 521 9.07 -5.96 -5.01
CA ALA A 521 8.53 -4.84 -5.77
C ALA A 521 7.73 -3.87 -4.87
N THR A 522 6.86 -4.42 -4.03
CA THR A 522 6.01 -3.62 -3.14
C THR A 522 6.81 -2.95 -2.02
N ALA A 523 7.85 -3.60 -1.48
CA ALA A 523 8.74 -2.99 -0.49
C ALA A 523 9.49 -1.78 -1.06
N ASN A 524 9.97 -1.90 -2.30
CA ASN A 524 10.65 -0.81 -2.98
C ASN A 524 9.69 0.36 -3.19
N PHE A 525 8.48 0.09 -3.69
CA PHE A 525 7.45 1.13 -3.83
C PHE A 525 7.14 1.82 -2.49
N LEU A 526 6.91 1.07 -1.41
CA LEU A 526 6.58 1.65 -0.11
C LEU A 526 7.72 2.51 0.44
N ARG A 527 8.96 2.13 0.19
CA ARG A 527 10.14 2.91 0.58
C ARG A 527 10.23 4.23 -0.20
N ASP A 528 9.99 4.18 -1.51
CA ASP A 528 9.95 5.37 -2.35
C ASP A 528 8.79 6.29 -1.97
N ALA A 529 7.61 5.72 -1.72
CA ALA A 529 6.43 6.45 -1.25
C ALA A 529 6.69 7.10 0.11
N LEU A 530 7.32 6.40 1.07
CA LEU A 530 7.73 6.96 2.35
C LEU A 530 8.72 8.11 2.19
N SER A 531 9.73 7.98 1.32
CA SER A 531 10.68 9.06 1.04
C SER A 531 9.96 10.28 0.46
N ALA A 532 9.12 10.10 -0.54
CA ALA A 532 8.33 11.18 -1.15
C ALA A 532 7.39 11.84 -0.13
N THR A 533 6.73 11.04 0.71
CA THR A 533 5.89 11.55 1.81
C THR A 533 6.69 12.40 2.79
N ILE A 534 7.88 11.97 3.20
CA ILE A 534 8.70 12.71 4.17
C ILE A 534 9.28 13.99 3.53
N ASP A 535 9.72 13.93 2.27
CA ASP A 535 10.39 15.05 1.61
C ASP A 535 9.38 16.10 1.09
N VAL A 536 8.15 15.71 0.72
CA VAL A 536 7.17 16.60 0.06
C VAL A 536 5.90 16.79 0.87
N HIS A 537 5.20 15.70 1.19
CA HIS A 537 3.86 15.79 1.77
C HIS A 537 3.87 16.24 3.23
N LEU A 538 4.77 15.70 4.04
CA LEU A 538 4.85 15.99 5.47
C LEU A 538 5.14 17.48 5.74
N PRO A 539 6.18 18.13 5.14
CA PRO A 539 6.41 19.55 5.34
C PRO A 539 5.23 20.42 4.90
N ARG A 540 4.56 20.04 3.80
CA ARG A 540 3.37 20.74 3.30
C ARG A 540 2.20 20.66 4.27
N GLU A 541 1.91 19.48 4.83
CA GLU A 541 0.84 19.31 5.81
C GLU A 541 1.16 20.03 7.13
N ILE A 542 2.42 20.00 7.58
CA ILE A 542 2.86 20.77 8.75
C ILE A 542 2.63 22.27 8.54
N ALA A 543 3.08 22.81 7.41
CA ALA A 543 2.90 24.23 7.08
C ALA A 543 1.42 24.61 7.00
N SER A 544 0.60 23.77 6.36
CA SER A 544 -0.85 23.99 6.23
C SER A 544 -1.54 23.99 7.61
N ALA A 545 -1.14 23.09 8.50
CA ALA A 545 -1.69 23.01 9.86
C ALA A 545 -1.34 24.23 10.71
N ILE A 546 -0.09 24.71 10.62
CA ILE A 546 0.36 25.92 11.34
C ILE A 546 -0.42 27.14 10.83
N GLN A 547 -0.50 27.31 9.50
CA GLN A 547 -1.25 28.42 8.90
C GLN A 547 -2.73 28.41 9.28
N LEU A 548 -3.37 27.23 9.30
CA LEU A 548 -4.75 27.10 9.73
C LEU A 548 -4.93 27.48 11.21
N ALA A 549 -4.04 27.02 12.09
CA ALA A 549 -4.10 27.33 13.51
C ALA A 549 -3.91 28.82 13.79
N GLU A 550 -2.95 29.47 13.12
CA GLU A 550 -2.73 30.91 13.21
C GLU A 550 -3.94 31.70 12.69
N ALA A 551 -4.51 31.31 11.55
CA ALA A 551 -5.70 31.94 11.00
C ALA A 551 -6.90 31.85 11.97
N LEU A 552 -7.12 30.68 12.58
CA LEU A 552 -8.17 30.49 13.59
C LEU A 552 -7.94 31.35 14.85
N ALA A 553 -6.69 31.41 15.34
CA ALA A 553 -6.34 32.25 16.48
C ALA A 553 -6.60 33.73 16.21
N ARG A 554 -6.34 34.19 14.98
CA ARG A 554 -6.63 35.57 14.55
C ARG A 554 -8.12 35.84 14.40
N LEU A 555 -8.88 34.93 13.79
CA LEU A 555 -10.35 35.07 13.72
C LEU A 555 -10.98 35.14 15.11
N SER A 556 -10.47 34.37 16.07
CA SER A 556 -10.93 34.42 17.45
C SER A 556 -10.57 35.74 18.14
N SER A 557 -9.31 36.17 18.05
CA SER A 557 -8.83 37.37 18.76
C SER A 557 -9.26 38.70 18.12
N GLU A 558 -9.30 38.79 16.79
CA GLU A 558 -9.59 40.02 16.06
C GLU A 558 -11.07 40.16 15.69
N ALA A 559 -11.76 39.05 15.37
CA ALA A 559 -13.14 39.06 14.89
C ALA A 559 -14.15 38.45 15.88
N GLY A 560 -13.69 37.89 17.01
CA GLY A 560 -14.56 37.25 18.00
C GLY A 560 -15.27 36.00 17.50
N ILE A 561 -14.81 35.42 16.38
CA ILE A 561 -15.39 34.22 15.79
C ILE A 561 -14.81 33.01 16.52
N ASP A 562 -15.66 32.15 17.07
CA ASP A 562 -15.17 30.94 17.74
C ASP A 562 -14.47 30.00 16.74
N GLU A 563 -13.63 29.12 17.27
CA GLU A 563 -12.79 28.24 16.45
C GLU A 563 -13.62 27.33 15.52
N ALA A 564 -14.80 26.88 15.94
CA ALA A 564 -15.64 25.98 15.15
C ALA A 564 -16.24 26.71 13.94
N ASP A 565 -16.77 27.91 14.15
CA ASP A 565 -17.31 28.74 13.08
C ASP A 565 -16.22 29.35 12.20
N GLY A 566 -15.07 29.69 12.79
CA GLY A 566 -13.87 30.10 12.06
C GLY A 566 -13.36 28.98 11.16
N ARG A 567 -13.37 27.72 11.61
CA ARG A 567 -12.94 26.57 10.82
C ARG A 567 -13.91 26.27 9.69
N LYS A 568 -15.23 26.29 9.95
CA LYS A 568 -16.25 26.20 8.90
C LYS A 568 -16.10 27.33 7.88
N PHE A 569 -15.77 28.54 8.32
CA PHE A 569 -15.53 29.68 7.45
C PHE A 569 -14.29 29.45 6.58
N LEU A 570 -13.14 29.14 7.18
CA LEU A 570 -11.89 28.92 6.46
C LEU A 570 -11.97 27.72 5.50
N ASN A 571 -12.61 26.62 5.89
CA ASN A 571 -12.82 25.45 5.01
C ASN A 571 -13.66 25.79 3.76
N LYS A 572 -14.47 26.86 3.78
CA LYS A 572 -15.20 27.31 2.58
C LYS A 572 -14.31 28.05 1.57
N PHE A 573 -13.13 28.50 1.99
CA PHE A 573 -12.21 29.29 1.16
C PHE A 573 -10.84 28.62 0.96
N LEU A 574 -10.50 27.62 1.76
CA LEU A 574 -9.37 26.72 1.59
C LEU A 574 -9.85 25.46 0.84
N PRO A 575 -9.58 25.28 -0.46
CA PRO A 575 -9.57 23.95 -1.04
C PRO A 575 -8.66 23.03 -0.22
N SER A 576 -8.96 21.74 -0.28
CA SER A 576 -8.38 20.57 0.43
C SER A 576 -6.84 20.43 0.39
N CYS A 577 -6.14 21.41 -0.18
CA CYS A 577 -4.72 21.42 -0.51
C CYS A 577 -3.95 22.59 0.14
N GLY A 578 -4.54 23.33 1.08
CA GLY A 578 -3.83 24.34 1.90
C GLY A 578 -3.51 25.65 1.18
N HIS A 579 -4.23 25.99 0.11
CA HIS A 579 -4.11 27.30 -0.57
C HIS A 579 -5.47 27.96 -0.64
N LEU A 580 -5.60 29.21 -0.20
CA LEU A 580 -6.80 30.03 -0.46
C LEU A 580 -6.94 30.25 -1.98
N VAL A 581 -7.90 29.57 -2.62
CA VAL A 581 -8.24 29.82 -4.03
C VAL A 581 -9.65 30.36 -4.08
N ILE A 582 -9.78 31.65 -4.40
CA ILE A 582 -11.07 32.23 -4.78
C ILE A 582 -11.44 31.63 -6.14
N ALA A 583 -12.37 30.67 -6.14
CA ALA A 583 -12.84 30.03 -7.36
C ALA A 583 -13.40 31.08 -8.35
N GLN A 584 -12.91 31.08 -9.59
CA GLN A 584 -13.51 31.89 -10.66
C GLN A 584 -14.84 31.26 -11.11
N PRO A 585 -15.96 32.03 -11.14
CA PRO A 585 -17.22 31.50 -11.64
C PRO A 585 -17.24 31.50 -13.18
N ARG A 586 -17.27 30.31 -13.79
CA ARG A 586 -17.66 30.16 -15.20
C ARG A 586 -19.17 29.90 -15.30
N HIS A 587 -19.84 30.80 -16.02
CA HIS A 587 -21.18 30.71 -16.63
C HIS A 587 -22.41 30.54 -15.72
N ILE A 588 -22.95 31.67 -15.25
CA ILE A 588 -24.34 31.78 -14.76
C ILE A 588 -25.25 32.10 -15.97
N THR A 589 -26.27 31.28 -16.21
CA THR A 589 -27.22 31.49 -17.31
C THR A 589 -28.41 32.37 -16.91
N ARG A 590 -29.06 32.97 -17.92
CA ARG A 590 -30.09 34.02 -17.80
C ARG A 590 -31.33 33.63 -16.97
N ARG A 591 -31.60 32.33 -16.76
CA ARG A 591 -32.72 31.85 -15.94
C ARG A 591 -32.48 32.03 -14.42
N THR A 592 -31.23 32.24 -13.99
CA THR A 592 -30.85 32.51 -12.60
C THR A 592 -30.96 34.00 -12.22
N ARG A 593 -31.32 34.88 -13.17
CA ARG A 593 -31.49 36.32 -12.91
C ARG A 593 -32.92 36.71 -12.48
N GLU A 594 -33.89 35.83 -12.67
CA GLU A 594 -35.32 36.13 -12.47
C GLU A 594 -35.94 35.42 -11.25
N ARG A 595 -35.17 34.58 -10.55
CA ARG A 595 -35.52 33.99 -9.25
C ARG A 595 -34.49 34.41 -8.23
#